data_AF-A0A948V556-F1
#
_entry.id   AF-A0A948V556-F1
#
_cell.length_a   1.000
_cell.length_b   1.000
_cell.length_c   1.000
_cell.angle_alpha   90.00
_cell.angle_beta   90.00
_cell.angle_gamma   90.00
#
_symmetry.space_group_name_H-M   'P 1'
#
loop_
_entity.id
_entity.type
_entity.pdbx_description
1 polymer ?
#
loop_
_entity_poly.entity_id
_entity_poly.type
_entity_poly.pdbx_seq_one_letter_code
_entity_poly.pdbx_strand_id
1 'polypeptide(L)'
;MKKLIFLVVLVATMGFSVPSVKIGDVVDVQGMRPNQLIGYGLIVGLDGTGDSKGTFFTAQSIVNLLAHFGVAVEKDKMKIKNI
;
A
#
# COMPACT_ATOMS: atom_id res chain seq x y z
N MET A 1 55.89 26.48 10.84
CA MET A 1 55.00 26.40 12.02
C MET A 1 53.57 26.86 11.73
N LYS A 2 53.35 28.07 11.20
CA LYS A 2 51.98 28.58 10.88
C LYS A 2 51.17 27.70 9.89
N LYS A 3 51.82 27.15 8.85
CA LYS A 3 51.18 26.23 7.89
C LYS A 3 50.73 24.91 8.52
N LEU A 4 51.46 24.43 9.53
CA LEU A 4 51.14 23.18 10.24
C LEU A 4 49.91 23.39 11.13
N ILE A 5 49.84 24.53 11.82
CA ILE A 5 48.68 24.94 12.62
C ILE A 5 47.45 25.07 11.72
N PHE A 6 47.60 25.68 10.54
CA PHE A 6 46.50 25.82 9.59
C PHE A 6 45.97 24.48 9.08
N LEU A 7 46.86 23.51 8.82
CA LEU A 7 46.48 22.16 8.40
C LEU A 7 45.72 21.41 9.50
N VAL A 8 46.18 21.52 10.76
CA VAL A 8 45.51 20.88 11.91
C VAL A 8 44.13 21.46 12.14
N VAL A 9 43.98 22.78 12.01
CA VAL A 9 42.67 23.45 12.13
C VAL A 9 41.73 23.02 11.00
N LEU A 10 42.22 22.88 9.77
CA LEU A 10 41.42 22.44 8.63
C LEU A 10 40.86 21.03 8.83
N VAL A 11 41.69 20.10 9.32
CA VAL A 11 41.27 18.72 9.61
C VAL A 11 40.28 18.69 10.78
N ALA A 12 40.46 19.52 11.80
CA ALA A 12 39.53 19.61 12.93
C ALA A 12 38.14 20.15 12.54
N THR A 13 38.04 20.90 11.44
CA THR A 13 36.76 21.42 10.91
C THR A 13 36.05 20.47 9.94
N MET A 14 36.65 19.32 9.60
CA MET A 14 35.94 18.29 8.82
C MET A 14 34.86 17.68 9.71
N GLY A 15 33.61 18.10 9.49
CA GLY A 15 32.45 17.62 10.24
C GLY A 15 32.27 16.12 10.09
N PHE A 16 31.99 15.45 11.21
CA PHE A 16 31.60 14.04 11.21
C PHE A 16 30.19 13.90 10.63
N SER A 17 30.02 13.02 9.64
CA SER A 17 28.69 12.66 9.14
C SER A 17 28.00 11.78 10.18
N VAL A 18 26.95 12.30 10.82
CA VAL A 18 26.14 11.53 11.77
C VAL A 18 25.07 10.80 10.96
N PRO A 19 25.00 9.45 11.03
CA PRO A 19 23.93 8.71 10.37
C PRO A 19 22.58 9.10 10.98
N SER A 20 21.68 9.62 10.15
CA SER A 20 20.31 9.91 10.56
C SER A 20 19.44 8.66 10.43
N VAL A 21 18.82 8.26 11.53
CA VAL A 21 17.80 7.19 11.53
C VAL A 21 16.49 7.80 12.03
N LYS A 22 15.36 7.47 11.39
CA LYS A 22 14.07 7.96 11.87
C LYS A 22 13.75 7.27 13.19
N ILE A 23 13.23 8.03 14.15
CA ILE A 23 12.81 7.50 15.46
C ILE A 23 11.83 6.33 15.25
N GLY A 24 10.91 6.45 14.29
CA GLY A 24 9.94 5.40 13.95
C GLY A 24 10.54 4.09 13.44
N ASP A 25 11.80 4.08 12.99
CA ASP A 25 12.47 2.86 12.50
C ASP A 25 13.15 2.08 13.64
N VAL A 26 13.33 2.71 14.81
CA VAL A 26 14.04 2.13 15.98
C VAL A 26 13.15 1.97 17.22
N VAL A 27 11.87 2.33 17.12
CA VAL A 27 10.91 2.21 18.22
C VAL A 27 9.71 1.41 17.79
N ASP A 28 9.25 0.52 18.67
CA ASP A 28 7.96 -0.13 18.56
C ASP A 28 6.95 0.53 19.51
N VAL A 29 5.72 0.72 19.03
CA VAL A 29 4.64 1.25 19.85
C VAL A 29 4.06 0.13 20.70
N GLN A 30 4.22 0.21 22.02
CA GLN A 30 3.67 -0.78 22.93
C GLN A 30 2.13 -0.81 22.86
N GLY A 31 1.56 -2.01 22.77
CA GLY A 31 0.11 -2.21 22.71
C GLY A 31 -0.49 -2.18 21.30
N MET A 32 0.32 -1.99 20.25
CA MET A 32 -0.12 -2.18 18.87
C MET A 32 -0.46 -3.65 18.63
N ARG A 33 -1.74 -3.94 18.37
CA ARG A 33 -2.15 -5.25 17.85
C ARG A 33 -2.12 -5.18 16.33
N PRO A 34 -1.43 -6.11 15.64
CA PRO A 34 -1.52 -6.18 14.19
C PRO A 34 -2.95 -6.53 13.81
N ASN A 35 -3.58 -5.67 13.01
CA ASN A 35 -4.88 -5.95 12.41
C ASN A 35 -4.63 -6.50 11.01
N GLN A 36 -4.90 -7.78 10.82
CA GLN A 36 -4.77 -8.41 9.51
C GLN A 36 -5.86 -7.88 8.59
N LEU A 37 -5.47 -7.06 7.62
CA LEU A 37 -6.37 -6.61 6.57
C LEU A 37 -6.44 -7.69 5.51
N ILE A 38 -7.62 -8.29 5.38
CA ILE A 38 -7.97 -9.18 4.27
C ILE A 38 -8.85 -8.34 3.33
N GLY A 39 -8.35 -8.06 2.13
CA GLY A 39 -9.06 -7.29 1.12
C GLY A 39 -9.11 -8.05 -0.20
N TYR A 40 -10.20 -7.91 -0.94
CA TYR A 40 -10.32 -8.41 -2.30
C TYR A 40 -10.01 -7.27 -3.27
N GLY A 41 -9.02 -7.46 -4.14
CA GLY A 41 -8.74 -6.53 -5.23
C GLY A 41 -9.76 -6.70 -6.35
N LEU A 42 -10.64 -5.72 -6.55
CA LEU A 42 -11.55 -5.70 -7.69
C LEU A 42 -10.84 -5.06 -8.88
N ILE A 43 -10.43 -5.90 -9.85
CA ILE A 43 -9.86 -5.43 -11.12
C ILE A 43 -10.99 -5.39 -12.14
N VAL A 44 -11.44 -4.20 -12.50
CA VAL A 44 -12.37 -3.99 -13.62
C VAL A 44 -11.56 -3.59 -14.87
N GLY A 45 -11.98 -4.08 -16.03
CA GLY A 45 -11.35 -3.74 -17.31
C GLY A 45 -11.52 -2.25 -17.66
N LEU A 46 -10.76 -1.77 -18.65
CA LEU A 46 -10.91 -0.43 -19.22
C LEU A 46 -12.29 -0.25 -19.85
N ASP A 47 -12.72 1.00 -20.00
CA ASP A 47 -14.04 1.34 -20.53
C ASP A 47 -14.35 0.64 -21.86
N GLY A 48 -15.47 -0.10 -21.91
CA GLY A 48 -15.93 -0.86 -23.07
C GLY A 48 -15.12 -2.11 -23.43
N THR A 49 -14.01 -2.41 -22.74
CA THR A 49 -13.17 -3.61 -23.01
C THR A 49 -13.47 -4.79 -22.07
N GLY A 50 -14.25 -4.56 -21.02
CA GLY A 50 -14.59 -5.56 -20.00
C GLY A 50 -15.91 -6.30 -20.21
N ASP A 51 -16.70 -5.93 -21.23
CA ASP A 51 -18.11 -6.36 -21.38
C ASP A 51 -18.31 -7.74 -22.03
N SER A 52 -17.21 -8.45 -22.38
CA SER A 52 -17.27 -9.73 -23.10
C SER A 52 -16.83 -10.90 -22.23
N LYS A 53 -17.73 -11.84 -21.92
CA LYS A 53 -17.55 -13.20 -21.31
C LYS A 53 -16.68 -13.36 -20.04
N GLY A 54 -15.79 -12.42 -19.70
CA GLY A 54 -14.99 -12.34 -18.47
C GLY A 54 -15.75 -11.73 -17.29
N THR A 55 -16.94 -11.17 -17.54
CA THR A 55 -17.82 -10.58 -16.50
C THR A 55 -18.42 -11.62 -15.54
N PHE A 56 -18.38 -12.92 -15.87
CA PHE A 56 -18.90 -13.98 -15.00
C PHE A 56 -18.15 -14.04 -13.66
N PHE A 57 -16.84 -13.78 -13.67
CA PHE A 57 -16.02 -13.75 -12.45
C PHE A 57 -16.33 -12.52 -11.59
N THR A 58 -16.55 -11.36 -12.22
CA THR A 58 -16.93 -10.11 -11.53
C THR A 58 -18.32 -10.22 -10.90
N ALA A 59 -19.31 -10.75 -11.64
CA ALA A 59 -20.65 -11.01 -11.13
C ALA A 59 -20.61 -11.97 -9.93
N GLN A 60 -19.85 -13.06 -10.05
CA GLN A 60 -19.66 -14.03 -8.97
C GLN A 60 -19.03 -13.41 -7.72
N SER A 61 -18.04 -12.53 -7.90
CA SER A 61 -17.35 -11.85 -6.80
C SER A 61 -18.28 -10.88 -6.07
N ILE A 62 -19.12 -10.13 -6.80
CA ILE A 62 -20.13 -9.25 -6.21
C ILE A 62 -21.18 -10.05 -5.46
N VAL A 63 -21.67 -11.15 -6.03
CA VAL A 63 -22.63 -12.05 -5.36
C VAL A 63 -22.03 -12.61 -4.07
N ASN A 64 -20.76 -13.04 -4.08
CA ASN A 64 -20.09 -13.57 -2.89
C ASN A 64 -19.86 -12.49 -1.81
N LEU A 65 -19.59 -11.26 -2.22
CA LEU A 65 -19.45 -10.11 -1.32
C LEU A 65 -20.79 -9.75 -0.68
N LEU A 66 -21.85 -9.63 -1.48
CA LEU A 66 -23.19 -9.36 -0.98
C LEU A 66 -23.66 -10.47 -0.04
N ALA A 67 -23.37 -11.74 -0.34
CA ALA A 67 -23.65 -12.86 0.54
C ALA A 67 -22.90 -12.77 1.89
N HIS A 68 -21.65 -12.29 1.91
CA HIS A 68 -20.91 -12.03 3.16
C HIS A 68 -21.54 -10.90 4.00
N PHE A 69 -22.22 -9.94 3.36
CA PHE A 69 -22.98 -8.90 4.04
C PHE A 69 -24.45 -9.28 4.29
N GLY A 70 -24.83 -10.54 4.07
CA GLY A 70 -26.18 -11.05 4.33
C GLY A 70 -27.22 -10.75 3.24
N VAL A 71 -26.79 -10.25 2.08
CA VAL A 71 -27.66 -9.94 0.94
C VAL A 71 -27.55 -11.04 -0.11
N ALA A 72 -28.58 -11.88 -0.23
CA ALA A 72 -28.65 -12.92 -1.25
C ALA A 72 -29.10 -12.34 -2.60
N VAL A 73 -28.28 -12.49 -3.63
CA VAL A 73 -28.61 -12.06 -5.00
C VAL A 73 -28.44 -13.21 -5.98
N GLU A 74 -29.46 -13.44 -6.82
CA GLU A 74 -29.45 -14.45 -7.88
C GLU A 74 -28.56 -13.99 -9.04
N LYS A 75 -27.56 -14.81 -9.41
CA LYS A 75 -26.56 -14.49 -10.44
C LYS A 75 -27.19 -14.12 -11.79
N ASP A 76 -28.31 -14.75 -12.15
CA ASP A 76 -28.96 -14.58 -13.46
C ASP A 76 -29.74 -13.27 -13.61
N LYS A 77 -29.96 -12.53 -12.51
CA LYS A 77 -30.66 -11.22 -12.53
C LYS A 77 -29.70 -10.03 -12.47
N MET A 78 -28.39 -10.24 -12.35
CA MET A 78 -27.42 -9.14 -12.34
C MET A 78 -27.12 -8.65 -13.76
N LYS A 79 -27.52 -7.41 -14.05
CA LYS A 79 -27.07 -6.68 -15.24
C LYS A 79 -25.87 -5.82 -14.87
N ILE A 80 -24.69 -6.20 -15.37
CA ILE A 80 -23.47 -5.41 -15.23
C ILE A 80 -23.43 -4.43 -16.40
N LYS A 81 -23.38 -3.13 -16.10
CA LYS A 81 -23.17 -2.07 -17.09
C LYS A 81 -21.90 -1.32 -16.70
N ASN A 82 -20.96 -1.24 -17.62
CA ASN A 82 -19.80 -0.36 -17.45
C ASN A 82 -20.24 1.11 -17.62
N ILE A 83 -19.79 2.00 -16.72
CA ILE A 83 -20.01 3.45 -16.79
C ILE A 83 -18.73 4.18 -17.14
#